data_AF-A0A922SMH9-F1
#
_entry.id   AF-A0A922SMH9-F1
#
_cell.length_a   1.000
_cell.length_b   1.000
_cell.length_c   1.000
_cell.angle_alpha   90.00
_cell.angle_beta   90.00
_cell.angle_gamma   90.00
#
_symmetry.space_group_name_H-M   'P 1'
#
loop_
_entity.id
_entity.type
_entity.pdbx_description
1 polymer ?
#
loop_
_entity_poly.entity_id
_entity_poly.type
_entity_poly.pdbx_seq_one_letter_code
_entity_poly.pdbx_strand_id
1 'polypeptide(L)'
;MKTQCFENKEFLRTLSNYESDLRLGNPSETGIKEKCVWFGIKDFDLFNQIGVDCMHDILEGVAKYVMQFILIQYIRNFKLFSLTVLNNRIHNFDYGPDCRNQPCTLAMDHLVHRNVRMTASEMLTFLRYFGLLVGEFVPREDETWKLYKKLKIELDIVLSTAFAKGTEGQLQTAVTELNTMYLSLTKDSLKPKFQNLVHYHTALEKYGPIISLWSMRFEAKHQIFKMASNASCNRRNITLSLAMKHQLQLNDFF
;
A
#
# COMPACT_ATOMS: atom_id res chain seq x y z
N MET A 1 -15.85 7.49 8.60
CA MET A 1 -14.50 7.01 8.23
C MET A 1 -13.78 7.82 7.14
N LYS A 2 -14.45 8.51 6.20
CA LYS A 2 -13.75 9.24 5.10
C LYS A 2 -12.76 10.35 5.51
N THR A 3 -12.75 10.72 6.79
CA THR A 3 -11.90 11.74 7.40
C THR A 3 -11.19 11.25 8.67
N GLN A 4 -11.23 9.95 8.94
CA GLN A 4 -10.65 9.39 10.15
C GLN A 4 -9.13 9.27 10.00
N CYS A 5 -8.39 10.02 10.81
CA CYS A 5 -6.92 10.02 10.78
C CYS A 5 -6.28 9.11 11.83
N PHE A 6 -7.04 8.67 12.84
CA PHE A 6 -6.54 7.90 13.98
C PHE A 6 -7.47 6.73 14.32
N GLU A 7 -6.95 5.74 15.03
CA GLU A 7 -7.73 4.55 15.40
C GLU A 7 -8.66 4.90 16.56
N ASN A 8 -9.96 4.72 16.36
CA ASN A 8 -10.90 4.79 17.46
C ASN A 8 -11.32 3.37 17.84
N LYS A 9 -10.96 2.97 19.07
CA LYS A 9 -11.27 1.65 19.63
C LYS A 9 -12.79 1.38 19.72
N GLU A 10 -13.61 2.42 19.83
CA GLU A 10 -15.08 2.30 19.87
C GLU A 10 -15.66 1.77 18.56
N PHE A 11 -14.95 1.98 17.44
CA PHE A 11 -15.38 1.48 16.12
C PHE A 11 -14.82 0.08 15.81
N LEU A 12 -13.98 -0.48 16.69
CA LEU A 12 -13.47 -1.83 16.49
C LEU A 12 -14.57 -2.85 16.75
N ARG A 13 -14.54 -3.91 15.95
CA ARG A 13 -15.49 -5.00 16.10
C ARG A 13 -15.11 -5.87 17.29
N THR A 14 -16.09 -6.21 18.09
CA THR A 14 -16.00 -7.10 19.26
C THR A 14 -17.00 -8.22 19.07
N LEU A 15 -16.86 -9.30 19.86
CA LEU A 15 -17.85 -10.38 19.83
C LEU A 15 -19.26 -9.88 20.13
N SER A 16 -19.39 -8.99 21.12
CA SER A 16 -20.68 -8.45 21.54
C SER A 16 -21.37 -7.63 20.44
N ASN A 17 -20.65 -6.67 19.83
CA ASN A 17 -21.24 -5.87 18.76
C ASN A 17 -21.46 -6.68 17.47
N TYR A 18 -20.60 -7.64 17.16
CA TYR A 18 -20.80 -8.58 16.05
C TYR A 18 -22.08 -9.40 16.22
N GLU A 19 -22.34 -9.96 17.41
CA GLU A 19 -23.55 -10.73 17.67
C GLU A 19 -24.81 -9.87 17.63
N SER A 20 -24.73 -8.63 18.10
CA SER A 20 -25.82 -7.66 18.00
C SER A 20 -26.15 -7.35 16.54
N ASP A 21 -25.14 -7.05 15.74
CA ASP A 21 -25.24 -6.73 14.32
C ASP A 21 -25.76 -7.93 13.50
N LEU A 22 -25.34 -9.15 13.85
CA LEU A 22 -25.81 -10.38 13.24
C LEU A 22 -27.30 -10.61 13.53
N ARG A 23 -27.76 -10.34 14.76
CA ARG A 23 -29.18 -10.43 15.14
C ARG A 23 -30.04 -9.37 14.45
N LEU A 24 -29.48 -8.19 14.18
CA LEU A 24 -30.17 -7.13 13.46
C LEU A 24 -30.52 -7.56 12.03
N GLY A 25 -29.70 -8.41 11.40
CA GLY A 25 -30.00 -8.99 10.09
C GLY A 25 -30.04 -7.96 8.95
N ASN A 26 -29.33 -6.83 9.09
CA ASN A 26 -29.26 -5.75 8.10
C ASN A 26 -27.83 -5.58 7.54
N PRO A 27 -27.41 -6.36 6.53
CA PRO A 27 -26.05 -6.31 6.02
C PRO A 27 -25.66 -4.97 5.39
N SER A 28 -26.63 -4.18 4.91
CA SER A 28 -26.38 -2.85 4.34
C SER A 28 -25.89 -1.86 5.39
N GLU A 29 -26.29 -2.06 6.64
CA GLU A 29 -25.92 -1.20 7.77
C GLU A 29 -24.70 -1.76 8.53
N THR A 30 -24.68 -3.07 8.78
CA THR A 30 -23.68 -3.71 9.66
C THR A 30 -22.49 -4.31 8.90
N GLY A 31 -22.67 -4.58 7.60
CA GLY A 31 -21.71 -5.34 6.80
C GLY A 31 -21.68 -6.85 7.11
N ILE A 32 -22.59 -7.36 7.96
CA ILE A 32 -22.63 -8.78 8.36
C ILE A 32 -23.82 -9.46 7.69
N LYS A 33 -23.54 -10.48 6.87
CA LYS A 33 -24.57 -11.29 6.19
C LYS A 33 -24.95 -12.53 6.97
N GLU A 34 -23.97 -13.19 7.57
CA GLU A 34 -24.13 -14.47 8.26
C GLU A 34 -23.03 -14.66 9.29
N LYS A 35 -23.18 -15.73 10.09
CA LYS A 35 -22.19 -16.10 11.10
C LYS A 35 -20.86 -16.49 10.43
N CYS A 36 -19.76 -15.92 10.89
CA CYS A 36 -18.44 -16.20 10.37
C CYS A 36 -18.06 -17.67 10.63
N VAL A 37 -17.65 -18.39 9.59
CA VAL A 37 -17.26 -19.80 9.71
C VAL A 37 -16.00 -20.00 10.56
N TRP A 38 -15.22 -18.94 10.79
CA TRP A 38 -13.95 -19.00 11.52
C TRP A 38 -14.13 -19.14 13.03
N PHE A 39 -15.33 -18.86 13.56
CA PHE A 39 -15.67 -19.18 14.96
C PHE A 39 -15.62 -20.69 15.28
N GLY A 40 -15.63 -21.55 14.25
CA GLY A 40 -15.47 -22.99 14.43
C GLY A 40 -14.03 -23.46 14.59
N ILE A 41 -13.04 -22.58 14.39
CA ILE A 41 -11.62 -22.93 14.48
C ILE A 41 -11.17 -22.82 15.94
N LYS A 42 -10.66 -23.93 16.48
CA LYS A 42 -10.13 -23.97 17.85
C LYS A 42 -8.93 -23.03 17.98
N ASP A 43 -8.87 -22.31 19.10
CA ASP A 43 -7.77 -21.40 19.45
C ASP A 43 -7.56 -20.23 18.46
N PHE A 44 -8.59 -19.91 17.67
CA PHE A 44 -8.59 -18.78 16.73
C PHE A 44 -9.58 -17.70 17.18
N ASP A 45 -9.08 -16.51 17.51
CA ASP A 45 -9.90 -15.34 17.81
C ASP A 45 -9.97 -14.41 16.59
N LEU A 46 -11.17 -14.36 15.98
CA LEU A 46 -11.46 -13.54 14.80
C LEU A 46 -11.16 -12.05 15.02
N PHE A 47 -11.46 -11.50 16.19
CA PHE A 47 -11.34 -10.06 16.44
C PHE A 47 -9.96 -9.66 16.96
N ASN A 48 -9.13 -10.63 17.34
CA ASN A 48 -7.75 -10.38 17.69
C ASN A 48 -6.82 -10.38 16.48
N GLN A 49 -7.25 -10.91 15.33
CA GLN A 49 -6.45 -10.90 14.10
C GLN A 49 -6.55 -9.59 13.33
N ILE A 50 -5.41 -9.04 12.92
CA ILE A 50 -5.32 -7.85 12.06
C ILE A 50 -4.52 -8.22 10.80
N GLY A 51 -5.06 -7.91 9.63
CA GLY A 51 -4.37 -8.06 8.34
C GLY A 51 -3.94 -6.70 7.81
N VAL A 52 -2.65 -6.54 7.52
CA VAL A 52 -2.08 -5.33 6.91
C VAL A 52 -1.12 -5.74 5.79
N ASP A 53 -1.06 -4.95 4.72
CA ASP A 53 -0.15 -5.21 3.62
C ASP A 53 0.42 -3.91 3.04
N CYS A 54 1.65 -3.58 3.44
CA CYS A 54 2.27 -2.32 3.05
C CYS A 54 2.49 -2.20 1.53
N MET A 55 2.61 -3.33 0.82
CA MET A 55 2.70 -3.31 -0.63
C MET A 55 1.40 -2.77 -1.24
N HIS A 56 0.26 -3.33 -0.84
CA HIS A 56 -1.03 -2.93 -1.39
C HIS A 56 -1.52 -1.60 -0.83
N ASP A 57 -1.43 -1.41 0.48
CA ASP A 57 -2.00 -0.25 1.17
C ASP A 57 -1.18 1.02 0.89
N ILE A 58 0.15 0.93 0.93
CA ILE A 58 1.04 2.08 0.71
C ILE A 58 1.45 2.17 -0.76
N LEU A 59 2.26 1.22 -1.26
CA LEU A 59 2.92 1.35 -2.57
C LEU A 59 1.93 1.35 -3.73
N GLU A 60 0.91 0.48 -3.69
CA GLU A 60 -0.16 0.47 -4.68
C GLU A 60 -1.36 1.33 -4.29
N GLY A 61 -1.25 2.11 -3.21
CA GLY A 61 -2.35 2.80 -2.59
C GLY A 61 -2.04 4.23 -2.21
N VAL A 62 -1.85 4.47 -0.92
CA VAL A 62 -1.59 5.79 -0.35
C VAL A 62 -0.50 6.54 -1.12
N ALA A 63 0.61 5.89 -1.45
CA ALA A 63 1.68 6.48 -2.25
C ALA A 63 1.20 6.94 -3.62
N LYS A 64 0.37 6.15 -4.33
CA LYS A 64 -0.18 6.56 -5.62
C LYS A 64 -1.02 7.82 -5.50
N TYR A 65 -1.88 7.92 -4.49
CA TYR A 65 -2.74 9.09 -4.29
C TYR A 65 -1.94 10.34 -3.90
N VAL A 66 -1.00 10.20 -2.96
CA VAL A 66 -0.14 11.30 -2.51
C VAL A 66 0.75 11.77 -3.66
N MET A 67 1.48 10.87 -4.33
CA MET A 67 2.39 11.26 -5.41
C MET A 67 1.65 11.85 -6.60
N GLN A 68 0.46 11.34 -6.93
CA GLN A 68 -0.37 11.95 -7.96
C GLN A 68 -0.72 13.41 -7.64
N PHE A 69 -1.16 13.69 -6.41
CA PHE A 69 -1.46 15.05 -5.98
C PHE A 69 -0.22 15.96 -6.08
N ILE A 70 0.92 15.50 -5.56
CA ILE A 70 2.18 16.25 -5.56
C ILE A 70 2.63 16.57 -7.00
N LEU A 71 2.60 15.58 -7.89
CA LEU A 71 2.96 15.77 -9.28
C LEU A 71 2.06 16.77 -9.99
N ILE A 72 0.74 16.71 -9.76
CA ILE A 72 -0.20 17.68 -10.34
C ILE A 72 0.08 19.09 -9.81
N GLN A 73 0.30 19.25 -8.50
CA GLN A 73 0.61 20.55 -7.91
C GLN A 73 1.87 21.15 -8.52
N TYR A 74 2.96 20.38 -8.60
CA TYR A 74 4.24 20.90 -9.09
C TYR A 74 4.28 21.11 -10.60
N ILE A 75 3.68 20.23 -11.39
CA ILE A 75 3.74 20.30 -12.86
C ILE A 75 2.71 21.30 -13.41
N ARG A 76 1.47 21.29 -12.91
CA ARG A 76 0.39 22.12 -13.47
C ARG A 76 0.18 23.43 -12.75
N ASN A 77 0.15 23.41 -11.42
CA ASN A 77 -0.29 24.56 -10.65
C ASN A 77 0.88 25.51 -10.38
N PHE A 78 1.95 25.01 -9.77
CA PHE A 78 3.15 25.79 -9.46
C PHE A 78 4.11 25.87 -10.64
N LYS A 79 4.04 24.91 -11.57
CA LYS A 79 4.87 24.83 -12.79
C LYS A 79 6.38 24.87 -12.47
N LEU A 80 6.80 24.19 -11.41
CA LEU A 80 8.19 24.14 -10.95
C LEU A 80 9.10 23.39 -11.94
N PHE A 81 8.55 22.35 -12.58
CA PHE A 81 9.20 21.58 -13.64
C PHE A 81 8.14 20.97 -14.56
N SER A 82 8.54 20.55 -15.76
CA SER A 82 7.64 19.90 -16.71
C SER A 82 7.65 18.37 -16.56
N LEU A 83 6.57 17.72 -17.02
CA LEU A 83 6.53 16.25 -17.06
C LEU A 83 7.67 15.69 -17.92
N THR A 84 8.02 16.35 -19.01
CA THR A 84 9.15 15.96 -19.87
C THR A 84 10.48 15.99 -19.11
N VAL A 85 10.73 17.04 -18.31
CA VAL A 85 11.93 17.12 -17.46
C VAL A 85 11.96 15.96 -16.46
N LEU A 86 10.86 15.70 -15.77
CA LEU A 86 10.78 14.57 -14.83
C LEU A 86 11.03 13.23 -15.51
N ASN A 87 10.36 12.95 -16.63
CA ASN A 87 10.53 11.70 -17.38
C ASN A 87 11.97 11.52 -17.90
N ASN A 88 12.60 12.59 -18.39
CA ASN A 88 13.99 12.55 -18.81
C ASN A 88 14.92 12.23 -17.64
N ARG A 89 14.66 12.79 -16.44
CA ARG A 89 15.42 12.45 -15.24
C ARG A 89 15.18 11.02 -14.80
N ILE A 90 13.93 10.55 -14.80
CA ILE A 90 13.61 9.15 -14.51
C ILE A 90 14.35 8.20 -15.46
N HIS A 91 14.45 8.53 -16.75
CA HIS A 91 15.13 7.68 -17.72
C HIS A 91 16.65 7.65 -17.52
N ASN A 92 17.26 8.81 -17.25
CA ASN A 92 18.71 8.98 -17.28
C ASN A 92 19.39 8.89 -15.90
N PHE A 93 18.62 8.77 -14.82
CA PHE A 93 19.16 8.66 -13.47
C PHE A 93 19.80 7.28 -13.25
N ASP A 94 20.96 7.25 -12.60
CA ASP A 94 21.60 6.00 -12.22
C ASP A 94 20.98 5.47 -10.90
N TYR A 95 20.16 4.43 -11.03
CA TYR A 95 19.51 3.77 -9.90
C TYR A 95 20.39 2.72 -9.20
N GLY A 96 21.61 2.47 -9.71
CA GLY A 96 22.52 1.47 -9.16
C GLY A 96 21.85 0.11 -8.96
N PRO A 97 21.77 -0.41 -7.71
CA PRO A 97 21.18 -1.74 -7.44
C PRO A 97 19.69 -1.83 -7.74
N ASP A 98 18.97 -0.70 -7.77
CA ASP A 98 17.53 -0.65 -8.00
C ASP A 98 17.17 -0.51 -9.49
N CYS A 99 18.14 -0.59 -10.42
CA CYS A 99 17.93 -0.39 -11.86
C CYS A 99 16.87 -1.32 -12.48
N ARG A 100 16.67 -2.51 -11.91
CA ARG A 100 15.62 -3.47 -12.34
C ARG A 100 14.20 -2.99 -12.06
N ASN A 101 14.04 -2.06 -11.11
CA ASN A 101 12.76 -1.50 -10.67
C ASN A 101 12.68 -0.01 -11.02
N GLN A 102 13.37 0.42 -12.08
CA GLN A 102 13.35 1.79 -12.57
C GLN A 102 11.90 2.27 -12.75
N PRO A 103 11.52 3.44 -12.20
CA PRO A 103 10.17 3.97 -12.35
C PRO A 103 9.79 4.13 -13.82
N CYS A 104 8.54 3.83 -14.15
CA CYS A 104 8.05 3.95 -15.52
C CYS A 104 7.90 5.43 -15.95
N THR A 105 7.88 5.65 -17.26
CA THR A 105 7.50 6.96 -17.82
C THR A 105 6.08 7.32 -17.40
N LEU A 106 5.92 8.54 -16.90
CA LEU A 106 4.63 9.09 -16.49
C LEU A 106 3.94 9.77 -17.68
N ALA A 107 2.61 9.66 -17.74
CA ALA A 107 1.79 10.36 -18.74
C ALA A 107 0.78 11.28 -18.04
N MET A 108 0.60 12.49 -18.58
CA MET A 108 -0.32 13.48 -17.98
C MET A 108 -1.76 12.95 -17.90
N ASP A 109 -2.23 12.24 -18.92
CA ASP A 109 -3.59 11.71 -18.93
C ASP A 109 -3.82 10.76 -17.75
N HIS A 110 -2.87 9.90 -17.42
CA HIS A 110 -2.99 9.00 -16.27
C HIS A 110 -3.00 9.76 -14.94
N LEU A 111 -2.17 10.80 -14.81
CA LEU A 111 -2.14 11.66 -13.63
C LEU A 111 -3.47 12.41 -13.43
N VAL A 112 -4.10 12.89 -14.50
CA VAL A 112 -5.41 13.57 -14.42
C VAL A 112 -6.50 12.60 -13.97
N HIS A 113 -6.47 11.35 -14.45
CA HIS A 113 -7.42 10.31 -14.11
C HIS A 113 -7.08 9.56 -12.80
N ARG A 114 -6.28 10.17 -11.90
CA ARG A 114 -5.94 9.62 -10.58
C ARG A 114 -5.28 8.25 -10.61
N ASN A 115 -4.50 7.98 -11.65
CA ASN A 115 -3.83 6.71 -11.84
C ASN A 115 -2.34 6.92 -12.08
N VAL A 116 -1.50 6.62 -11.09
CA VAL A 116 -0.05 6.49 -11.30
C VAL A 116 0.23 5.03 -11.63
N ARG A 117 0.46 4.76 -12.92
CA ARG A 117 0.69 3.40 -13.45
C ARG A 117 2.10 2.89 -13.14
N MET A 118 2.37 2.67 -11.87
CA MET A 118 3.59 2.01 -11.39
C MET A 118 3.20 0.73 -10.65
N THR A 119 4.03 -0.31 -10.81
CA THR A 119 4.08 -1.46 -9.91
C THR A 119 4.53 -1.03 -8.51
N ALA A 120 4.32 -1.88 -7.51
CA ALA A 120 4.77 -1.58 -6.14
C ALA A 120 6.30 -1.33 -6.07
N SER A 121 7.11 -2.13 -6.77
CA SER A 121 8.58 -1.99 -6.79
C SER A 121 9.03 -0.69 -7.49
N GLU A 122 8.38 -0.32 -8.58
CA GLU A 122 8.64 0.95 -9.28
C GLU A 122 8.26 2.15 -8.40
N MET A 123 7.11 2.09 -7.70
CA MET A 123 6.70 3.15 -6.77
C MET A 123 7.66 3.28 -5.59
N LEU A 124 8.12 2.16 -5.02
CA LEU A 124 9.11 2.17 -3.94
C LEU A 124 10.41 2.86 -4.39
N THR A 125 10.90 2.51 -5.58
CA THR A 125 12.07 3.14 -6.18
C THR A 125 11.81 4.62 -6.45
N PHE A 126 10.65 4.96 -6.98
CA PHE A 126 10.27 6.35 -7.25
C PHE A 126 10.28 7.18 -5.96
N LEU A 127 9.65 6.72 -4.87
CA LEU A 127 9.65 7.41 -3.59
C LEU A 127 11.04 7.58 -2.99
N ARG A 128 11.90 6.55 -3.12
CA ARG A 128 13.29 6.59 -2.64
C ARG A 128 14.09 7.71 -3.29
N TYR A 129 13.98 7.85 -4.61
CA TYR A 129 14.80 8.75 -5.42
C TYR A 129 14.12 10.07 -5.82
N PHE A 130 12.82 10.26 -5.59
CA PHE A 130 12.09 11.46 -6.01
C PHE A 130 12.73 12.76 -5.53
N GLY A 131 13.21 12.79 -4.27
CA GLY A 131 13.98 13.92 -3.74
C GLY A 131 15.22 14.28 -4.56
N LEU A 132 15.94 13.29 -5.09
CA LEU A 132 17.12 13.49 -5.93
C LEU A 132 16.74 13.88 -7.37
N LEU A 133 15.59 13.43 -7.85
CA LEU A 133 15.12 13.72 -9.20
C LEU A 133 14.63 15.17 -9.33
N VAL A 134 13.91 15.72 -8.34
CA VAL A 134 13.26 17.04 -8.49
C VAL A 134 13.42 17.98 -7.30
N GLY A 135 14.09 17.56 -6.22
CA GLY A 135 14.15 18.34 -4.98
C GLY A 135 14.74 19.75 -5.15
N GLU A 136 15.64 19.96 -6.12
CA GLU A 136 16.22 21.27 -6.40
C GLU A 136 15.22 22.29 -6.99
N PHE A 137 14.11 21.83 -7.59
CA PHE A 137 13.06 22.71 -8.11
C PHE A 137 12.08 23.17 -7.04
N VAL A 138 12.10 22.55 -5.86
CA VAL A 138 11.09 22.75 -4.82
C VAL A 138 11.56 23.85 -3.86
N PRO A 139 10.75 24.92 -3.65
CA PRO A 139 11.08 25.96 -2.69
C PRO A 139 11.24 25.42 -1.27
N ARG A 140 12.05 26.11 -0.47
CA ARG A 140 12.14 25.81 0.97
C ARG A 140 10.78 26.04 1.63
N GLU A 141 10.49 25.23 2.64
CA GLU A 141 9.25 25.27 3.41
C GLU A 141 7.94 25.00 2.63
N ASP A 142 8.01 24.47 1.42
CA ASP A 142 6.82 24.09 0.66
C ASP A 142 5.97 23.02 1.40
N GLU A 143 4.68 23.32 1.58
CA GLU A 143 3.74 22.46 2.31
C GLU A 143 3.45 21.14 1.56
N THR A 144 3.44 21.16 0.23
CA THR A 144 3.27 19.94 -0.59
C THR A 144 4.48 19.02 -0.43
N TRP A 145 5.67 19.58 -0.23
CA TRP A 145 6.89 18.82 0.01
C TRP A 145 6.91 18.23 1.42
N LYS A 146 6.35 18.94 2.40
CA LYS A 146 6.14 18.40 3.75
C LYS A 146 5.28 17.13 3.70
N LEU A 147 4.26 17.08 2.83
CA LEU A 147 3.45 15.87 2.62
C LEU A 147 4.30 14.70 2.08
N TYR A 148 5.13 14.94 1.06
CA TYR A 148 6.08 13.92 0.57
C TYR A 148 7.01 13.41 1.67
N LYS A 149 7.57 14.31 2.49
CA LYS A 149 8.43 13.94 3.62
C LYS A 149 7.69 13.08 4.64
N LYS A 150 6.43 13.40 4.97
CA LYS A 150 5.61 12.59 5.89
C LYS A 150 5.33 11.19 5.34
N LEU A 151 5.02 11.07 4.05
CA LEU A 151 4.88 9.77 3.39
C LEU A 151 6.18 8.96 3.46
N LYS A 152 7.33 9.62 3.25
CA LYS A 152 8.63 8.96 3.33
C LYS A 152 8.95 8.45 4.73
N ILE A 153 8.71 9.26 5.76
CA ILE A 153 8.91 8.86 7.17
C ILE A 153 8.03 7.65 7.51
N GLU A 154 6.75 7.67 7.12
CA GLU A 154 5.82 6.56 7.34
C GLU A 154 6.31 5.29 6.66
N LEU A 155 6.68 5.38 5.37
CA LEU A 155 7.22 4.26 4.61
C LEU A 155 8.53 3.71 5.23
N ASP A 156 9.44 4.57 5.67
CA ASP A 156 10.71 4.16 6.27
C ASP A 156 10.50 3.37 7.57
N ILE A 157 9.53 3.78 8.41
CA ILE A 157 9.15 3.03 9.62
C ILE A 157 8.57 1.66 9.24
N VAL A 158 7.65 1.63 8.29
CA VAL A 158 6.93 0.40 7.88
C VAL A 158 7.86 -0.61 7.21
N LEU A 159 8.84 -0.16 6.45
CA LEU A 159 9.82 -1.01 5.77
C LEU A 159 10.96 -1.47 6.68
N SER A 160 11.05 -0.95 7.91
CA SER A 160 12.09 -1.38 8.84
C SER A 160 11.88 -2.84 9.25
N THR A 161 12.97 -3.62 9.24
CA THR A 161 12.97 -5.03 9.67
C THR A 161 13.06 -5.20 11.18
N ALA A 162 13.31 -4.11 11.91
CA ALA A 162 13.40 -4.09 13.37
C ALA A 162 12.96 -2.72 13.91
N PHE A 163 12.47 -2.68 15.14
CA PHE A 163 12.02 -1.43 15.76
C PHE A 163 12.30 -1.45 17.26
N ALA A 164 12.40 -0.26 17.85
CA ALA A 164 12.53 -0.09 19.28
C ALA A 164 11.13 0.03 19.91
N LYS A 165 11.03 -0.28 21.21
CA LYS A 165 9.78 -0.04 21.95
C LYS A 165 9.40 1.44 21.86
N GLY A 166 8.14 1.74 21.54
CA GLY A 166 7.64 3.08 21.31
C GLY A 166 7.58 3.51 19.84
N THR A 167 8.16 2.73 18.91
CA THR A 167 8.03 2.99 17.47
C THR A 167 6.58 2.86 17.00
N GLU A 168 5.76 2.03 17.66
CA GLU A 168 4.32 1.95 17.44
C GLU A 168 3.61 3.31 17.62
N GLY A 169 3.97 4.08 18.67
CA GLY A 169 3.45 5.42 18.89
C GLY A 169 3.95 6.43 17.84
N GLN A 170 5.21 6.29 17.39
CA GLN A 170 5.76 7.09 16.30
C GLN A 170 5.02 6.83 14.98
N LEU A 171 4.72 5.57 14.67
CA LEU A 171 3.95 5.19 13.49
C LEU A 171 2.53 5.73 13.55
N GLN A 172 1.87 5.65 14.71
CA GLN A 172 0.54 6.24 14.91
C GLN A 172 0.54 7.75 14.63
N THR A 173 1.56 8.46 15.13
CA THR A 173 1.72 9.91 14.89
C THR A 173 2.00 10.20 13.41
N ALA A 174 2.92 9.47 12.79
CA ALA A 174 3.27 9.63 11.38
C ALA A 174 2.05 9.43 10.46
N VAL A 175 1.25 8.39 10.68
CA VAL A 175 0.02 8.14 9.92
C VAL A 175 -1.01 9.26 10.15
N THR A 176 -1.17 9.71 11.40
CA THR A 176 -2.13 10.78 11.74
C THR A 176 -1.76 12.10 11.06
N GLU A 177 -0.47 12.47 11.10
CA GLU A 177 0.05 13.67 10.45
C GLU A 177 -0.09 13.59 8.93
N LEU A 178 0.26 12.45 8.32
CA LEU A 178 0.12 12.22 6.89
C LEU A 178 -1.33 12.37 6.43
N ASN A 179 -2.26 11.69 7.11
CA ASN A 179 -3.68 11.72 6.78
C ASN A 179 -4.28 13.12 6.94
N THR A 180 -3.94 13.80 8.03
CA THR A 180 -4.44 15.16 8.31
C THR A 180 -3.91 16.17 7.29
N MET A 181 -2.62 16.07 6.94
CA MET A 181 -2.01 16.93 5.92
C MET A 181 -2.55 16.63 4.52
N TYR A 182 -2.81 15.37 4.19
CA TYR A 182 -3.44 15.00 2.93
C TYR A 182 -4.85 15.59 2.83
N LEU A 183 -5.68 15.46 3.87
CA LEU A 183 -7.02 16.07 3.92
C LEU A 183 -6.95 17.60 3.79
N SER A 184 -6.02 18.24 4.49
CA SER A 184 -5.91 19.70 4.50
C SER A 184 -5.46 20.27 3.16
N LEU A 185 -4.52 19.61 2.47
CA LEU A 185 -3.97 20.06 1.19
C LEU A 185 -4.85 19.67 -0.01
N THR A 186 -5.36 18.44 -0.05
CA THR A 186 -6.14 17.96 -1.20
C THR A 186 -7.60 18.37 -1.17
N LYS A 187 -8.14 18.67 0.03
CA LYS A 187 -9.58 18.84 0.29
C LYS A 187 -10.42 17.64 -0.20
N ASP A 188 -9.81 16.48 -0.39
CA ASP A 188 -10.47 15.23 -0.76
C ASP A 188 -10.68 14.36 0.48
N SER A 189 -11.45 13.30 0.31
CA SER A 189 -11.65 12.19 1.23
C SER A 189 -10.50 11.19 1.25
N LEU A 190 -10.26 10.59 2.41
CA LEU A 190 -9.38 9.43 2.56
C LEU A 190 -10.03 8.20 1.90
N LYS A 191 -9.27 7.53 1.04
CA LYS A 191 -9.66 6.25 0.42
C LYS A 191 -9.45 5.10 1.41
N PRO A 192 -10.08 3.93 1.22
CA PRO A 192 -9.99 2.81 2.17
C PRO A 192 -8.55 2.43 2.57
N LYS A 193 -7.59 2.53 1.64
CA LYS A 193 -6.18 2.22 1.92
C LYS A 193 -5.55 3.12 3.00
N PHE A 194 -5.96 4.39 3.09
CA PHE A 194 -5.53 5.26 4.19
C PHE A 194 -6.11 4.82 5.54
N GLN A 195 -7.32 4.26 5.54
CA GLN A 195 -7.93 3.71 6.75
C GLN A 195 -7.20 2.46 7.22
N ASN A 196 -6.68 1.63 6.31
CA ASN A 196 -5.86 0.48 6.70
C ASN A 196 -4.61 0.92 7.49
N LEU A 197 -3.95 2.01 7.06
CA LEU A 197 -2.76 2.55 7.75
C LEU A 197 -3.02 2.95 9.20
N VAL A 198 -4.23 3.38 9.52
CA VAL A 198 -4.60 3.75 10.89
C VAL A 198 -4.37 2.60 11.88
N HIS A 199 -4.52 1.36 11.42
CA HIS A 199 -4.36 0.15 12.23
C HIS A 199 -2.91 -0.39 12.25
N TYR A 200 -1.97 0.25 11.53
CA TYR A 200 -0.61 -0.26 11.42
C TYR A 200 0.16 -0.21 12.73
N HIS A 201 -0.10 0.79 13.58
CA HIS A 201 0.53 0.85 14.91
C HIS A 201 0.14 -0.37 15.78
N THR A 202 -1.15 -0.73 15.79
CA THR A 202 -1.65 -1.94 16.49
C THR A 202 -1.08 -3.21 15.88
N ALA A 203 -0.94 -3.28 14.55
CA ALA A 203 -0.30 -4.42 13.90
C ALA A 203 1.19 -4.55 14.26
N LEU A 204 1.91 -3.43 14.34
CA LEU A 204 3.32 -3.38 14.73
C LEU A 204 3.52 -3.84 16.17
N GLU A 205 2.64 -3.40 17.07
CA GLU A 205 2.64 -3.82 18.48
C GLU A 205 2.38 -5.32 18.65
N LYS A 206 1.42 -5.88 17.89
CA LYS A 206 1.03 -7.30 18.02
C LYS A 206 1.96 -8.27 17.31
N TYR A 207 2.38 -7.96 16.09
CA TYR A 207 3.05 -8.91 15.19
C TYR A 207 4.51 -8.56 14.92
N GLY A 208 4.95 -7.38 15.34
CA GLY A 208 6.29 -6.91 15.04
C GLY A 208 6.40 -6.30 13.63
N PRO A 209 7.56 -6.41 12.97
CA PRO A 209 7.87 -5.61 11.78
C PRO A 209 6.86 -5.80 10.64
N ILE A 210 6.24 -4.72 10.17
CA ILE A 210 5.16 -4.76 9.17
C ILE A 210 5.64 -5.29 7.83
N ILE A 211 6.89 -5.02 7.44
CA ILE A 211 7.47 -5.55 6.19
C ILE A 211 7.43 -7.09 6.13
N SER A 212 7.41 -7.79 7.26
CA SER A 212 7.30 -9.25 7.28
C SER A 212 5.89 -9.75 6.91
N LEU A 213 4.87 -8.89 6.96
CA LEU A 213 3.47 -9.23 6.73
C LEU A 213 3.01 -8.96 5.28
N TRP A 214 3.82 -8.24 4.48
CA TRP A 214 3.43 -7.87 3.11
C TRP A 214 3.34 -9.07 2.16
N SER A 215 2.58 -8.92 1.07
CA SER A 215 2.36 -10.03 0.14
C SER A 215 3.30 -10.09 -1.07
N MET A 216 4.33 -9.22 -1.12
CA MET A 216 5.19 -9.06 -2.30
C MET A 216 5.82 -10.38 -2.80
N ARG A 217 6.26 -11.25 -1.89
CA ARG A 217 6.84 -12.56 -2.27
C ARG A 217 5.78 -13.57 -2.73
N PHE A 218 4.59 -13.53 -2.15
CA PHE A 218 3.48 -14.38 -2.56
C PHE A 218 3.00 -14.02 -3.97
N GLU A 219 2.93 -12.73 -4.30
CA GLU A 219 2.60 -12.30 -5.66
C GLU A 219 3.68 -12.64 -6.68
N ALA A 220 4.95 -12.50 -6.32
CA ALA A 220 6.06 -12.90 -7.18
C ALA A 220 5.97 -14.40 -7.55
N LYS A 221 5.55 -15.26 -6.61
CA LYS A 221 5.34 -16.69 -6.88
C LYS A 221 4.28 -16.95 -7.97
N HIS A 222 3.29 -16.06 -8.11
CA HIS A 222 2.29 -16.20 -9.17
C HIS A 222 2.88 -16.07 -10.58
N GLN A 223 4.04 -15.44 -10.75
CA GLN A 223 4.70 -15.31 -12.06
C GLN A 223 4.99 -16.68 -12.70
N ILE A 224 5.39 -17.67 -11.90
CA ILE A 224 5.68 -19.04 -12.37
C ILE A 224 4.43 -19.65 -13.01
N PHE A 225 3.29 -19.50 -12.34
CA PHE A 225 2.00 -19.99 -12.85
C PHE A 225 1.53 -19.22 -14.10
N LYS A 226 1.73 -17.89 -14.14
CA LYS A 226 1.40 -17.08 -15.34
C LYS A 226 2.23 -17.51 -16.55
N MET A 227 3.53 -17.72 -16.39
CA MET A 227 4.41 -18.20 -17.46
C MET A 227 3.98 -19.58 -17.96
N ALA A 228 3.72 -20.52 -17.04
CA ALA A 228 3.23 -21.85 -17.39
C ALA A 228 1.88 -21.83 -18.09
N SER A 229 0.96 -20.96 -17.66
CA SER A 229 -0.37 -20.81 -18.26
C SER A 229 -0.28 -20.29 -19.69
N ASN A 230 0.54 -19.27 -19.91
CA ASN A 230 0.76 -18.68 -21.23
C ASN A 230 1.43 -19.66 -22.21
N ALA A 231 2.38 -20.47 -21.72
CA ALA A 231 3.08 -21.47 -22.53
C ALA A 231 2.22 -22.71 -22.84
N SER A 232 1.23 -23.03 -22.00
CA SER A 232 0.31 -24.14 -22.28
C SER A 232 -0.57 -23.80 -23.49
N CYS A 233 -0.79 -24.75 -24.39
CA CYS A 233 -1.83 -24.65 -25.44
C CYS A 233 -3.17 -25.24 -24.98
N ASN A 234 -3.19 -25.98 -23.87
CA ASN A 234 -4.40 -26.59 -23.31
C ASN A 234 -4.99 -25.69 -22.23
N ARG A 235 -6.27 -25.35 -22.37
CA ARG A 235 -7.04 -24.52 -21.42
C ARG A 235 -8.05 -25.33 -20.62
N ARG A 236 -8.24 -26.61 -20.91
CA ARG A 236 -9.13 -27.49 -20.15
C ARG A 236 -8.51 -27.76 -18.79
N ASN A 237 -9.20 -27.36 -17.73
CA ASN A 237 -8.76 -27.51 -16.35
C ASN A 237 -7.33 -26.97 -16.11
N ILE A 238 -7.14 -25.69 -16.46
CA ILE A 238 -5.83 -25.02 -16.36
C ILE A 238 -5.26 -25.05 -14.94
N THR A 239 -6.11 -24.95 -13.91
CA THR A 239 -5.71 -24.99 -12.51
C THR A 239 -5.06 -26.33 -12.14
N LEU A 240 -5.65 -27.45 -12.55
CA LEU A 240 -5.06 -28.78 -12.37
C LEU A 240 -3.72 -28.89 -13.10
N SER A 241 -3.65 -28.42 -14.34
CA SER A 241 -2.41 -28.47 -15.15
C SER A 241 -1.27 -27.68 -14.49
N LEU A 242 -1.58 -26.49 -13.98
CA LEU A 242 -0.62 -25.64 -13.27
C LEU A 242 -0.17 -26.26 -11.94
N ALA A 243 -1.10 -26.85 -11.18
CA ALA A 243 -0.79 -27.54 -9.94
C ALA A 243 0.13 -28.76 -10.16
N MET A 244 -0.20 -29.61 -11.14
CA MET A 244 0.63 -30.77 -11.51
C MET A 244 2.03 -30.34 -11.95
N LYS A 245 2.15 -29.31 -12.79
CA LYS A 245 3.45 -28.79 -13.23
C LYS A 245 4.28 -28.28 -12.06
N HIS A 246 3.67 -27.52 -11.15
CA HIS A 246 4.36 -27.03 -9.96
C HIS A 246 4.79 -28.18 -9.03
N GLN A 247 3.97 -29.23 -8.89
CA GLN A 247 4.34 -30.43 -8.12
C GLN A 247 5.54 -31.16 -8.75
N LEU A 248 5.55 -31.33 -10.08
CA LEU A 248 6.67 -31.97 -10.78
C LEU A 248 7.96 -31.16 -10.64
N GLN A 249 7.89 -29.83 -10.73
CA GLN A 249 9.06 -28.98 -10.51
C GLN A 249 9.65 -29.13 -9.10
N LEU A 250 8.82 -29.33 -8.07
CA LEU A 250 9.30 -29.55 -6.71
C LEU A 250 10.03 -30.90 -6.56
N ASN A 251 9.60 -31.94 -7.27
CA ASN A 251 10.26 -33.25 -7.24
C ASN A 251 11.68 -33.22 -7.80
N ASP A 252 12.01 -32.28 -8.69
CA ASP A 252 13.39 -32.16 -9.21
C ASP A 252 14.35 -31.49 -8.19
N PHE A 253 13.81 -30.85 -7.14
CA PHE A 253 14.58 -30.19 -6.09
C PHE A 253 14.79 -31.03 -4.82
N PHE A 254 14.05 -32.14 -4.66
CA PHE A 254 14.08 -33.03 -3.49
C PHE A 254 14.40 -34.46 -3.90
#